data_AF-A0A521B3Q1-F1
#
_entry.id   AF-A0A521B3Q1-F1
#
_cell.length_a   1.000
_cell.length_b   1.000
_cell.length_c   1.000
_cell.angle_alpha   90.00
_cell.angle_beta   90.00
_cell.angle_gamma   90.00
#
_symmetry.space_group_name_H-M   'P 1'
#
loop_
_entity.id
_entity.type
_entity.pdbx_description
1 polymer ?
#
loop_
_entity_poly.entity_id
_entity_poly.type
_entity_poly.pdbx_seq_one_letter_code
_entity_poly.pdbx_strand_id
1 'polypeptide(L)'
;MQHDIDYFKGVSNQEINERFKKELYSKTEFVQYNDPDDFFDPEQEYGDHITRCIESENQFIKEIISSSAAQNGVILSGEEIETISRTKREQIYSEAGTLIDDYIEQVSVTYIDPVGECDHKYLMQRWLCKGVKYLRSLIR
;
A
#
# COMPACT_ATOMS: atom_id res chain seq x y z
N MET A 1 -41.52 -5.36 -18.70
CA MET A 1 -40.54 -4.30 -18.40
C MET A 1 -39.39 -4.97 -17.68
N GLN A 2 -38.23 -5.02 -18.32
CA GLN A 2 -37.01 -5.55 -17.70
C GLN A 2 -36.51 -4.43 -16.80
N HIS A 3 -36.63 -4.62 -15.48
CA HIS A 3 -36.01 -3.70 -14.53
C HIS A 3 -34.50 -3.82 -14.74
N ASP A 4 -33.87 -2.75 -15.19
CA ASP A 4 -32.42 -2.66 -15.20
C ASP A 4 -31.98 -2.62 -13.73
N ILE A 5 -31.25 -3.64 -13.30
CA ILE A 5 -30.82 -3.76 -11.91
C ILE A 5 -29.61 -2.86 -11.72
N ASP A 6 -29.71 -1.92 -10.77
CA ASP A 6 -28.55 -1.14 -10.35
C ASP A 6 -27.60 -2.00 -9.52
N TYR A 7 -26.64 -2.64 -10.19
CA TYR A 7 -25.62 -3.46 -9.55
C TYR A 7 -24.67 -2.66 -8.65
N PHE A 8 -24.68 -1.33 -8.70
CA PHE A 8 -23.75 -0.48 -7.95
C PHE A 8 -24.41 0.28 -6.79
N LYS A 9 -25.70 0.08 -6.54
CA LYS A 9 -26.46 0.70 -5.43
C LYS A 9 -26.32 2.23 -5.37
N GLY A 10 -26.28 2.89 -6.53
CA GLY A 10 -26.09 4.33 -6.64
C GLY A 10 -24.66 4.81 -6.34
N VAL A 11 -23.70 3.92 -6.09
CA VAL A 11 -22.29 4.28 -5.91
C VAL A 11 -21.72 4.78 -7.25
N SER A 12 -21.33 6.05 -7.25
CA SER A 12 -20.75 6.73 -8.40
C SER A 12 -19.31 6.34 -8.64
N ASN A 13 -18.82 6.52 -9.88
CA ASN A 13 -17.40 6.31 -10.20
C ASN A 13 -16.49 7.23 -9.39
N GLN A 14 -16.95 8.45 -9.11
CA GLN A 14 -16.21 9.39 -8.27
C GLN A 14 -16.02 8.87 -6.85
N GLU A 15 -17.04 8.30 -6.22
CA GLU A 15 -16.92 7.74 -4.87
C GLU A 15 -15.93 6.56 -4.81
N ILE A 16 -15.95 5.72 -5.84
CA ILE A 16 -15.00 4.61 -5.99
C ILE A 16 -13.57 5.15 -6.15
N ASN A 17 -13.39 6.16 -7.01
CA ASN A 17 -12.09 6.80 -7.21
C ASN A 17 -11.55 7.49 -5.95
N GLU A 18 -12.40 8.19 -5.19
CA GLU A 18 -12.00 8.84 -3.94
C GLU A 18 -11.63 7.81 -2.85
N ARG A 19 -12.35 6.68 -2.79
CA ARG A 19 -11.99 5.55 -1.92
C ARG A 19 -10.60 5.02 -2.28
N PHE A 20 -10.38 4.69 -3.56
CA PHE A 20 -9.12 4.16 -4.05
C PHE A 20 -7.97 5.13 -3.79
N LYS A 21 -8.15 6.41 -4.11
CA LYS A 21 -7.17 7.48 -3.85
C LYS A 21 -6.80 7.56 -2.38
N LYS A 22 -7.80 7.54 -1.48
CA LYS A 22 -7.54 7.60 -0.04
C LYS A 22 -6.70 6.41 0.44
N GLU A 23 -6.97 5.21 -0.08
CA GLU A 23 -6.23 4.00 0.27
C GLU A 23 -4.80 4.04 -0.30
N LEU A 24 -4.65 4.44 -1.57
CA LEU A 24 -3.37 4.58 -2.25
C LEU A 24 -2.47 5.59 -1.52
N TYR A 25 -2.98 6.78 -1.21
CA TYR A 25 -2.23 7.86 -0.53
C TYR A 25 -2.15 7.69 1.00
N SER A 26 -2.63 6.57 1.55
CA SER A 26 -2.47 6.29 2.99
C SER A 26 -1.01 6.02 3.39
N LYS A 27 -0.16 5.69 2.41
CA LYS A 27 1.28 5.45 2.60
C LYS A 27 2.05 6.10 1.44
N THR A 28 2.71 7.22 1.69
CA THR A 28 3.54 7.94 0.70
C THR A 28 5.01 8.05 1.11
N GLU A 29 5.35 7.57 2.31
CA GLU A 29 6.69 7.64 2.88
C GLU A 29 7.22 6.23 3.12
N PHE A 30 8.42 5.96 2.61
CA PHE A 30 9.10 4.68 2.75
C PHE A 30 10.49 4.95 3.35
N VAL A 31 10.85 4.18 4.37
CA VAL A 31 12.12 4.37 5.10
C VAL A 31 12.97 3.14 4.94
N GLN A 32 14.08 3.28 4.23
CA GLN A 32 15.05 2.20 4.05
C GLN A 32 16.22 2.42 5.00
N TYR A 33 16.50 1.43 5.85
CA TYR A 33 17.71 1.41 6.66
C TYR A 33 18.84 0.79 5.82
N ASN A 34 20.01 1.42 5.77
CA ASN A 34 21.19 0.86 5.12
C ASN A 34 21.87 -0.20 6.00
N ASP A 35 21.08 -1.04 6.66
CA ASP A 35 21.56 -2.24 7.34
C ASP A 35 21.52 -3.41 6.33
N PRO A 36 22.62 -4.12 6.08
CA PRO A 36 22.62 -5.27 5.19
C PRO A 36 21.63 -6.38 5.58
N ASP A 37 21.24 -6.46 6.86
CA ASP A 37 20.24 -7.43 7.33
C ASP A 37 18.78 -6.92 7.19
N ASP A 38 18.56 -5.62 6.93
CA ASP A 38 17.24 -4.97 6.84
C ASP A 38 17.04 -4.21 5.51
N PHE A 39 17.82 -4.58 4.49
CA PHE A 39 17.76 -3.99 3.16
C PHE A 39 16.52 -4.50 2.41
N PHE A 40 15.63 -3.57 2.04
CA PHE A 40 14.53 -3.84 1.10
C PHE A 40 14.59 -2.86 -0.08
N ASP A 41 14.03 -3.25 -1.23
CA ASP A 41 13.89 -2.38 -2.40
C ASP A 41 12.64 -1.50 -2.25
N PRO A 42 12.79 -0.16 -2.08
CA PRO A 42 11.67 0.74 -1.94
C PRO A 42 10.72 0.68 -3.15
N GLU A 43 11.26 0.44 -4.35
CA GLU A 43 10.45 0.31 -5.57
C GLU A 43 9.52 -0.89 -5.51
N GLN A 44 10.03 -2.00 -4.99
CA GLN A 44 9.23 -3.18 -4.74
C GLN A 44 8.16 -2.91 -3.67
N GLU A 45 8.51 -2.25 -2.57
CA GLU A 45 7.58 -1.99 -1.46
C GLU A 45 6.40 -1.08 -1.84
N TYR A 46 6.64 0.03 -2.56
CA TYR A 46 5.53 0.85 -3.02
C TYR A 46 4.76 0.17 -4.15
N GLY A 47 5.42 -0.67 -4.97
CA GLY A 47 4.77 -1.52 -5.97
C GLY A 47 3.79 -2.52 -5.34
N ASP A 48 4.20 -3.18 -4.26
CA ASP A 48 3.37 -4.11 -3.49
C ASP A 48 2.20 -3.39 -2.79
N HIS A 49 2.40 -2.15 -2.36
CA HIS A 49 1.32 -1.30 -1.86
C HIS A 49 0.29 -0.96 -2.95
N ILE A 50 0.73 -0.55 -4.14
CA ILE A 50 -0.14 -0.26 -5.28
C ILE A 50 -0.97 -1.51 -5.63
N THR A 51 -0.33 -2.67 -5.76
CA THR A 51 -1.00 -3.95 -6.06
C THR A 51 -2.09 -4.27 -5.06
N ARG A 52 -1.80 -4.16 -3.75
CA ARG A 52 -2.79 -4.41 -2.69
C ARG A 52 -3.97 -3.44 -2.75
N CYS A 53 -3.72 -2.16 -3.05
CA CYS A 53 -4.79 -1.18 -3.21
C CYS A 53 -5.70 -1.55 -4.40
N ILE A 54 -5.12 -1.99 -5.53
CA ILE A 54 -5.87 -2.43 -6.72
C ILE A 54 -6.71 -3.68 -6.39
N GLU A 55 -6.15 -4.66 -5.66
CA GLU A 55 -6.86 -5.85 -5.23
C GLU A 55 -8.03 -5.53 -4.29
N SER A 56 -7.81 -4.65 -3.32
CA SER A 56 -8.84 -4.14 -2.39
C SER A 56 -9.99 -3.48 -3.15
N GLU A 57 -9.69 -2.63 -4.13
CA GLU A 57 -10.69 -1.94 -4.95
C GLU A 57 -11.47 -2.93 -5.83
N ASN A 58 -10.78 -3.90 -6.44
CA ASN A 58 -11.40 -4.97 -7.21
C ASN A 58 -12.38 -5.79 -6.35
N GLN A 59 -12.00 -6.12 -5.12
CA GLN A 59 -12.84 -6.85 -4.19
C GLN A 59 -14.06 -6.03 -3.79
N PHE A 60 -13.87 -4.74 -3.49
CA PHE A 60 -14.96 -3.83 -3.15
C PHE A 60 -16.03 -3.75 -4.26
N ILE A 61 -15.61 -3.59 -5.52
CA ILE A 61 -16.54 -3.58 -6.66
C ILE A 61 -17.34 -4.89 -6.73
N LYS A 62 -16.68 -6.04 -6.58
CA LYS A 62 -17.33 -7.36 -6.59
C LYS A 62 -18.31 -7.54 -5.44
N GLU A 63 -17.97 -7.03 -4.26
CA GLU A 63 -18.84 -7.06 -3.08
C GLU A 63 -20.10 -6.21 -3.27
N ILE A 64 -19.97 -5.01 -3.85
CA ILE A 64 -21.14 -4.16 -4.17
C ILE A 64 -22.08 -4.89 -5.14
N ILE A 65 -21.54 -5.45 -6.23
CA ILE A 65 -22.31 -6.19 -7.24
C ILE A 65 -23.04 -7.37 -6.60
N SER A 66 -22.31 -8.20 -5.85
CA SER A 66 -22.86 -9.40 -5.19
C SER A 66 -23.94 -9.03 -4.18
N SER A 67 -23.70 -7.97 -3.41
CA SER A 67 -24.65 -7.48 -2.41
C SER A 67 -25.90 -6.87 -3.05
N SER A 68 -25.77 -6.18 -4.19
CA SER A 68 -26.92 -5.63 -4.91
C SER A 68 -27.75 -6.74 -5.55
N ALA A 69 -27.10 -7.71 -6.19
CA ALA A 69 -27.77 -8.86 -6.78
C ALA A 69 -28.57 -9.65 -5.72
N ALA A 70 -27.95 -9.93 -4.57
CA ALA A 70 -28.60 -10.61 -3.46
C ALA A 70 -29.83 -9.85 -2.93
N GLN A 71 -29.74 -8.52 -2.80
CA GLN A 71 -30.87 -7.68 -2.36
C GLN A 71 -32.04 -7.68 -3.35
N ASN A 72 -31.75 -7.82 -4.64
CA ASN A 72 -32.75 -7.90 -5.71
C ASN A 72 -33.23 -9.35 -5.98
N GLY A 73 -32.78 -10.33 -5.17
CA GLY A 73 -33.16 -11.73 -5.34
C GLY A 73 -32.55 -12.40 -6.58
N VAL A 74 -31.48 -11.82 -7.14
CA VAL A 74 -30.76 -12.35 -8.30
C VAL A 74 -29.53 -13.12 -7.85
N ILE A 75 -29.34 -14.31 -8.42
CA ILE A 75 -28.15 -15.12 -8.23
C ILE A 75 -27.28 -14.93 -9.46
N LEU A 76 -26.14 -14.26 -9.29
CA LEU A 76 -25.12 -14.13 -10.33
C LEU A 76 -24.08 -15.23 -10.17
N SER A 77 -23.63 -15.77 -11.29
CA SER A 77 -22.43 -16.60 -11.37
C SER A 77 -21.17 -15.75 -11.19
N GLY A 78 -20.04 -16.41 -10.85
CA GLY A 78 -18.76 -15.73 -10.74
C GLY A 78 -18.30 -15.08 -12.05
N GLU A 79 -18.66 -15.65 -13.19
CA GLU A 79 -18.33 -15.11 -14.52
C GLU A 79 -19.12 -13.83 -14.84
N GLU A 80 -20.40 -13.78 -14.45
CA GLU A 80 -21.24 -12.58 -14.57
C GLU A 80 -20.71 -11.45 -13.68
N ILE A 81 -20.36 -11.76 -12.44
CA ILE A 81 -19.75 -10.79 -11.52
C ILE A 81 -18.43 -10.26 -12.10
N GLU A 82 -17.57 -11.15 -12.64
CA GLU A 82 -16.31 -10.73 -13.24
C GLU A 82 -16.55 -9.82 -14.45
N THR A 83 -17.53 -10.15 -15.29
CA THR A 83 -17.88 -9.34 -16.47
C THR A 83 -18.36 -7.95 -16.08
N ILE A 84 -19.32 -7.85 -15.14
CA ILE A 84 -19.84 -6.58 -14.66
C ILE A 84 -18.73 -5.76 -13.99
N SER A 85 -17.90 -6.40 -13.16
CA SER A 85 -16.79 -5.74 -12.48
C SER A 85 -15.72 -5.23 -13.46
N ARG A 86 -15.41 -5.98 -14.52
CA ARG A 86 -14.48 -5.56 -15.57
C ARG A 86 -14.99 -4.31 -16.29
N THR A 87 -16.24 -4.31 -16.74
CA THR A 87 -16.84 -3.14 -17.40
C THR A 87 -16.81 -1.91 -16.50
N LYS A 88 -17.11 -2.07 -15.21
CA LYS A 88 -17.06 -0.95 -14.26
C LYS A 88 -15.64 -0.42 -14.09
N ARG A 89 -14.65 -1.30 -13.97
CA ARG A 89 -13.23 -0.91 -13.87
C ARG A 89 -12.74 -0.15 -15.08
N GLU A 90 -13.11 -0.60 -16.28
CA GLU A 90 -12.77 0.11 -17.52
C GLU A 90 -13.32 1.55 -17.54
N GLN A 91 -14.55 1.74 -17.07
CA GLN A 91 -15.14 3.09 -16.91
C GLN A 91 -14.36 3.92 -15.89
N ILE A 92 -14.10 3.35 -14.71
CA ILE A 92 -13.37 4.03 -13.63
C ILE A 92 -11.96 4.42 -14.09
N TYR A 93 -11.20 3.51 -14.70
CA TYR A 93 -9.84 3.78 -15.16
C TYR A 93 -9.79 4.82 -16.29
N SER A 94 -10.81 4.87 -17.14
CA SER A 94 -10.91 5.94 -18.15
C SER A 94 -11.08 7.33 -17.54
N GLU A 95 -11.67 7.43 -16.35
CA GLU A 95 -11.93 8.67 -15.62
C GLU A 95 -10.82 9.00 -14.60
N ALA A 96 -10.18 7.99 -14.02
CA ALA A 96 -9.18 8.13 -12.96
C ALA A 96 -7.83 8.69 -13.46
N GLY A 97 -7.57 8.64 -14.77
CA GLY A 97 -6.38 9.23 -15.38
C GLY A 97 -5.07 8.65 -14.82
N THR A 98 -4.10 9.52 -14.54
CA THR A 98 -2.73 9.20 -14.12
C THR A 98 -2.60 9.00 -12.61
N LEU A 99 -3.66 8.66 -11.88
CA LEU A 99 -3.67 8.65 -10.40
C LEU A 99 -2.55 7.82 -9.75
N ILE A 100 -2.18 6.69 -10.36
CA ILE A 100 -1.06 5.86 -9.90
C ILE A 100 0.28 6.55 -10.21
N ASP A 101 0.43 7.16 -11.39
CA ASP A 101 1.64 7.90 -11.75
C ASP A 101 1.82 9.12 -10.83
N ASP A 102 0.75 9.88 -10.58
CA ASP A 102 0.72 11.02 -9.65
C ASP A 102 1.09 10.59 -8.21
N TYR A 103 0.70 9.37 -7.82
CA TYR A 103 1.07 8.79 -6.54
C TYR A 103 2.56 8.45 -6.51
N ILE A 104 3.09 7.77 -7.55
CA ILE A 104 4.51 7.42 -7.66
C ILE A 104 5.38 8.67 -7.58
N GLU A 105 4.98 9.77 -8.23
CA GLU A 105 5.69 11.06 -8.16
C GLU A 105 5.71 11.67 -6.74
N GLN A 106 4.73 11.33 -5.90
CA GLN A 106 4.62 11.81 -4.52
C GLN A 106 5.23 10.85 -3.49
N VAL A 107 5.62 9.63 -3.90
CA VAL A 107 6.33 8.71 -3.03
C VAL A 107 7.69 9.30 -2.66
N SER A 108 7.95 9.39 -1.36
CA SER A 108 9.24 9.80 -0.82
C SER A 108 9.93 8.62 -0.16
N VAL A 109 11.21 8.44 -0.49
CA VAL A 109 12.05 7.41 0.10
C VAL A 109 13.13 8.08 0.94
N THR A 110 13.15 7.75 2.23
CA THR A 110 14.17 8.23 3.17
C THR A 110 15.15 7.10 3.44
N TYR A 111 16.43 7.35 3.17
CA TYR A 111 17.51 6.42 3.47
C TYR A 111 18.14 6.79 4.82
N ILE A 112 18.12 5.86 5.76
CA ILE A 112 18.75 6.01 7.07
C ILE A 112 20.00 5.15 7.09
N ASP A 113 21.17 5.79 7.07
CA ASP A 113 22.42 5.09 7.37
C ASP A 113 22.37 4.56 8.81
N PRO A 114 22.68 3.28 9.05
CA PRO A 114 22.88 2.83 10.41
C PRO A 114 24.01 3.68 10.96
N VAL A 115 23.70 4.43 12.03
CA VAL A 115 24.69 5.24 12.75
C VAL A 115 25.85 4.31 13.06
N GLY A 116 26.95 4.50 12.32
CA GLY A 116 28.05 3.53 12.30
C GLY A 116 28.38 3.11 13.71
N GLU A 117 28.39 1.79 13.95
CA GLU A 117 28.87 1.22 15.20
C GLU A 117 30.26 1.77 15.49
N CYS A 118 30.35 2.82 16.31
CA CYS A 118 31.58 3.47 16.76
C CYS A 118 32.68 3.44 15.70
N ASP A 119 32.59 4.25 14.66
CA ASP A 119 33.58 4.33 13.58
C ASP A 119 35.02 4.14 14.13
N HIS A 120 35.61 2.96 13.85
CA HIS A 120 36.80 2.39 14.49
C HIS A 120 38.10 3.14 14.10
N LYS A 121 38.04 4.45 13.94
CA LYS A 121 39.10 5.28 13.37
C LYS A 121 40.29 5.49 14.30
N TYR A 122 40.12 5.23 15.61
CA TYR A 122 41.21 5.37 16.59
C TYR A 122 41.23 4.18 17.55
N LEU A 123 42.33 3.40 17.51
CA LEU A 123 42.61 2.28 18.44
C LEU A 123 42.40 2.67 19.91
N MET A 124 42.63 3.94 20.26
CA MET A 124 42.44 4.47 21.61
C MET A 124 40.98 4.48 22.09
N GLN A 125 40.00 4.67 21.19
CA GLN A 125 38.58 4.64 21.57
C GLN A 125 38.09 3.22 21.90
N ARG A 126 38.69 2.18 21.31
CA ARG A 126 38.37 0.77 21.60
C ARG A 126 38.74 0.38 23.03
N TRP A 127 39.83 0.93 23.56
CA TRP A 127 40.25 0.75 24.95
C TRP A 127 39.36 1.53 25.92
N LEU A 128 38.97 2.76 25.55
CA LEU A 128 38.08 3.58 26.37
C LEU A 128 36.67 2.97 26.48
N CYS A 129 36.08 2.48 25.39
CA CYS A 129 34.77 1.82 25.42
C CYS A 129 34.78 0.50 26.22
N LYS A 130 35.86 -0.29 26.14
CA LYS A 130 36.03 -1.48 26.99
C LYS A 130 36.26 -1.11 28.46
N GLY A 131 37.04 -0.08 28.73
CA GLY A 131 37.32 0.41 30.09
C GLY A 131 36.07 0.96 30.79
N VAL A 132 35.22 1.71 30.08
CA VAL A 132 33.95 2.22 30.61
C VAL A 132 32.97 1.08 30.92
N LYS A 133 32.91 0.03 30.09
CA LYS A 133 32.09 -1.17 30.38
C LYS A 133 32.59 -1.92 31.63
N TYR A 134 33.91 -2.03 31.82
CA TYR A 134 34.52 -2.69 32.99
C TYR A 134 34.34 -1.89 34.29
N LEU A 135 34.45 -0.56 34.22
CA LEU A 135 34.19 0.32 35.37
C LEU A 135 32.71 0.29 35.80
N ARG A 136 31.78 0.22 34.84
CA ARG A 136 30.34 0.08 35.16
C ARG A 136 29.98 -1.27 35.80
N SER A 137 30.75 -2.34 35.56
CA SER A 137 30.52 -3.64 36.22
C SER A 137 31.13 -3.75 37.62
N LEU A 138 32.00 -2.82 38.02
CA LEU A 138 32.63 -2.76 39.35
C LEU A 138 31.85 -1.90 40.36
N ILE A 139 30.86 -1.12 39.89
CA ILE A 139 29.99 -0.27 40.73
C ILE A 139 28.60 -0.93 40.87
N ARG A 140 28.56 -2.26 41.00
CA ARG A 140 27.35 -2.99 41.42
C ARG A 140 27.69 -3.95 42.55
#